data_AF-A0A4P7WUF0-F1
#
_entry.id   AF-A0A4P7WUF0-F1
#
_cell.length_a   1.000
_cell.length_b   1.000
_cell.length_c   1.000
_cell.angle_alpha   90.00
_cell.angle_beta   90.00
_cell.angle_gamma   90.00
#
_symmetry.space_group_name_H-M   'P 1'
#
loop_
_entity.id
_entity.type
_entity.pdbx_description
1 polymer ?
#
loop_
_entity_poly.entity_id
_entity_poly.type
_entity_poly.pdbx_seq_one_letter_code
_entity_poly.pdbx_strand_id
1 'polypeptide(L)'
;MATKTGKGVARFDSGKGNTMGIIFPTVAHPKPQYVVDISLNTTIYDGEFGFDWMRDDWLKEESTCVKGLEKLKQTYTPFNMDIINIDTNKPYGDYYAPWLTMFPNHKEKIGKDVKLYINTPFEYMALDVPFEEEVKLTTSNTNLRVEPNSIKIDDLANSATITIYCDDILTENAVIELRSSTNNALVGKLNVLKNDNYKDLTINIPIVKAYITDDSTFNKDVIDTEITKAGGLEAIETYLNTKSLNQALIQVKFQYKEEKEAYDWGFSKRSLSQANKGINPKNDEEDYDYMKFKGMIKNEDTMLTDSGKILNFFHHQFKLKGERIVSLKNIIIYLTSLQADEAGGSSFVSPLNNKHCIIFKSNLATLSSYAHEIAHTLGLMHVFPEIDNSLEERLGSANRQVVVDKEFIRNNVNTSDANTLSFVRKRIKYWEEKAKGYEVLLQRDFYAFKKGSTKNIMDYSSAKRIFFYKHQIQTIQNETTEYYH
;
A
#
# COMPACT_ATOMS: atom_id res chain seq x y z
N MET A 1 2.25 -8.86 -30.86
CA MET A 1 3.22 -8.07 -31.66
C MET A 1 2.52 -6.87 -32.25
N ALA A 2 3.14 -5.70 -32.16
CA ALA A 2 2.60 -4.41 -32.55
C ALA A 2 2.24 -4.34 -34.05
N THR A 3 0.95 -4.11 -34.29
CA THR A 3 0.35 -3.07 -35.13
C THR A 3 1.09 -2.61 -36.39
N LYS A 4 0.36 -2.58 -37.51
CA LYS A 4 0.39 -1.47 -38.48
C LYS A 4 -0.73 -1.67 -39.50
N THR A 5 -1.60 -0.68 -39.62
CA THR A 5 -2.50 -0.51 -40.76
C THR A 5 -1.63 -0.25 -42.00
N GLY A 6 -1.34 -1.29 -42.77
CA GLY A 6 -0.71 -1.14 -44.07
C GLY A 6 -1.76 -0.66 -45.09
N LYS A 7 -1.83 0.66 -45.34
CA LYS A 7 -2.39 1.13 -46.62
C LYS A 7 -1.35 0.83 -47.70
N GLY A 8 -1.40 -0.37 -48.27
CA GLY A 8 -0.68 -0.68 -49.50
C GLY A 8 -1.43 -0.09 -50.69
N VAL A 9 -0.83 0.87 -51.40
CA VAL A 9 -1.31 1.25 -52.73
C VAL A 9 -0.49 0.45 -53.73
N ALA A 10 -1.08 -0.61 -54.28
CA ALA A 10 -0.52 -1.26 -55.47
C ALA A 10 -0.87 -0.40 -56.69
N ARG A 11 0.13 0.21 -57.33
CA ARG A 11 -0.03 0.85 -58.64
C ARG A 11 0.28 -0.20 -59.72
N PHE A 12 -0.74 -0.60 -60.45
CA PHE A 12 -0.54 -1.15 -61.78
C PHE A 12 -0.58 0.01 -62.76
N ASP A 13 0.53 0.26 -63.44
CA ASP A 13 0.56 1.21 -64.56
C ASP A 13 -0.01 0.51 -65.79
N SER A 14 -1.32 0.66 -65.97
CA SER A 14 -1.99 0.30 -67.22
C SER A 14 -2.67 1.52 -67.82
N GLY A 15 -1.99 2.67 -67.86
CA GLY A 15 -2.29 3.82 -68.76
C GLY A 15 -3.71 4.42 -68.78
N LYS A 16 -4.63 3.96 -67.94
CA LYS A 16 -6.03 4.39 -67.84
C LYS A 16 -6.42 4.30 -66.37
N GLY A 17 -6.62 5.45 -65.73
CA GLY A 17 -6.70 5.64 -64.29
C GLY A 17 -7.88 4.97 -63.57
N ASN A 18 -7.86 3.64 -63.46
CA ASN A 18 -8.75 2.89 -62.60
C ASN A 18 -8.01 2.49 -61.32
N THR A 19 -8.30 3.17 -60.21
CA THR A 19 -7.94 2.71 -58.87
C THR A 19 -8.93 1.64 -58.42
N MET A 20 -8.48 0.38 -58.33
CA MET A 20 -9.22 -0.65 -57.59
C MET A 20 -8.99 -0.45 -56.09
N GLY A 21 -10.06 -0.20 -55.34
CA GLY A 21 -10.02 -0.28 -53.88
C GLY A 21 -10.10 -1.74 -53.45
N ILE A 22 -9.02 -2.29 -52.90
CA ILE A 22 -9.06 -3.59 -52.23
C ILE A 22 -9.46 -3.35 -50.78
N ILE A 23 -10.65 -3.80 -50.40
CA ILE A 23 -11.10 -3.86 -49.00
C ILE A 23 -10.62 -5.19 -48.44
N PHE A 24 -9.70 -5.16 -47.48
CA PHE A 24 -9.37 -6.36 -46.72
C PHE A 24 -10.50 -6.64 -45.73
N PRO A 25 -10.97 -7.89 -45.60
CA PRO A 25 -12.01 -8.23 -44.64
C PRO A 25 -11.52 -7.91 -43.22
N THR A 26 -12.34 -7.16 -42.48
CA THR A 26 -12.20 -6.98 -41.05
C THR A 26 -12.36 -8.35 -40.41
N VAL A 27 -11.33 -8.85 -39.72
CA VAL A 27 -11.49 -10.02 -38.85
C VAL A 27 -12.42 -9.59 -37.72
N ALA A 28 -13.69 -9.97 -37.81
CA ALA A 28 -14.65 -9.73 -36.75
C ALA A 28 -14.17 -10.51 -35.51
N HIS A 29 -13.82 -9.79 -34.45
CA HIS A 29 -13.59 -10.45 -33.17
C HIS A 29 -14.90 -11.10 -32.71
N PRO A 30 -14.86 -12.34 -32.20
CA PRO A 30 -16.07 -12.99 -31.70
C PRO A 30 -16.70 -12.14 -30.60
N LYS A 31 -18.02 -11.91 -30.69
CA LYS A 31 -18.75 -11.10 -29.72
C LYS A 31 -19.08 -11.92 -28.47
N PRO A 32 -18.89 -11.37 -27.26
CA PRO A 32 -19.28 -12.06 -26.03
C PRO A 32 -20.81 -12.20 -25.97
N GLN A 33 -21.28 -13.36 -25.52
CA GLN A 33 -22.70 -13.61 -25.25
C GLN A 33 -23.03 -13.55 -23.75
N TYR A 34 -22.01 -13.44 -22.90
CA TYR A 34 -22.13 -13.30 -21.44
C TYR A 34 -20.88 -12.64 -20.86
N VAL A 35 -20.94 -12.23 -19.58
CA VAL A 35 -19.80 -11.72 -18.81
C VAL A 35 -19.40 -12.70 -17.72
N VAL A 36 -18.12 -12.77 -17.40
CA VAL A 36 -17.61 -13.48 -16.23
C VAL A 36 -16.81 -12.53 -15.35
N ASP A 37 -17.31 -12.30 -14.14
CA ASP A 37 -16.65 -11.49 -13.13
C ASP A 37 -15.78 -12.36 -12.23
N ILE A 38 -14.70 -11.77 -11.71
CA ILE A 38 -13.75 -12.43 -10.82
C ILE A 38 -13.70 -11.64 -9.53
N SER A 39 -13.92 -12.31 -8.41
CA SER A 39 -14.04 -11.66 -7.10
C SER A 39 -13.40 -12.47 -5.98
N LEU A 40 -13.30 -11.84 -4.79
CA LEU A 40 -12.91 -12.52 -3.55
C LEU A 40 -14.14 -13.01 -2.80
N ASN A 41 -13.99 -14.14 -2.11
CA ASN A 41 -14.81 -14.40 -0.94
C ASN A 41 -14.38 -13.49 0.21
N THR A 42 -15.05 -12.35 0.34
CA THR A 42 -14.72 -11.33 1.36
C THR A 42 -15.00 -11.76 2.81
N THR A 43 -15.67 -12.90 3.03
CA THR A 43 -15.94 -13.47 4.36
C THR A 43 -14.77 -14.29 4.87
N ILE A 44 -14.04 -14.99 4.00
CA ILE A 44 -12.93 -15.89 4.39
C ILE A 44 -11.55 -15.31 4.06
N TYR A 45 -11.47 -14.39 3.11
CA TYR A 45 -10.21 -13.77 2.72
C TYR A 45 -9.66 -12.89 3.86
N ASP A 46 -8.38 -13.06 4.17
CA ASP A 46 -7.70 -12.41 5.30
C ASP A 46 -6.38 -11.73 4.91
N GLY A 47 -6.11 -11.57 3.62
CA GLY A 47 -4.93 -10.86 3.12
C GLY A 47 -3.81 -11.76 2.59
N GLU A 48 -4.11 -13.02 2.26
CA GLU A 48 -3.14 -14.04 1.86
C GLU A 48 -2.35 -13.72 0.57
N PHE A 49 -2.95 -12.97 -0.35
CA PHE A 49 -2.37 -12.59 -1.64
C PHE A 49 -2.92 -11.23 -2.06
N GLY A 50 -2.22 -10.46 -2.88
CA GLY A 50 -2.74 -9.15 -3.30
C GLY A 50 -3.85 -9.31 -4.34
N PHE A 51 -5.02 -8.71 -4.11
CA PHE A 51 -6.09 -8.68 -5.11
C PHE A 51 -6.82 -7.36 -5.08
N ASP A 52 -6.85 -6.69 -6.23
CA ASP A 52 -7.46 -5.37 -6.40
C ASP A 52 -8.41 -5.38 -7.60
N TRP A 53 -9.63 -4.89 -7.40
CA TRP A 53 -10.68 -4.91 -8.40
C TRP A 53 -11.55 -3.66 -8.29
N MET A 54 -12.12 -3.25 -9.42
CA MET A 54 -13.10 -2.17 -9.44
C MET A 54 -14.35 -2.59 -8.68
N ARG A 55 -14.76 -1.82 -7.68
CA ARG A 55 -16.00 -2.09 -6.93
C ARG A 55 -17.17 -1.31 -7.50
N ASP A 56 -18.35 -1.93 -7.46
CA ASP A 56 -19.58 -1.32 -7.97
C ASP A 56 -19.93 -0.01 -7.26
N ASP A 57 -19.68 0.08 -5.96
CA ASP A 57 -19.93 1.30 -5.17
C ASP A 57 -19.03 2.47 -5.56
N TRP A 58 -17.95 2.23 -6.32
CA TRP A 58 -17.08 3.29 -6.84
C TRP A 58 -17.63 3.90 -8.13
N LEU A 59 -18.50 3.18 -8.84
CA LEU A 59 -19.03 3.57 -10.15
C LEU A 59 -20.43 4.21 -10.08
N LYS A 60 -21.08 4.20 -8.91
CA LYS A 60 -22.42 4.76 -8.70
C LYS A 60 -22.41 6.29 -8.60
N GLU A 61 -23.57 6.93 -8.78
CA GLU A 61 -23.72 8.39 -8.58
C GLU A 61 -23.34 8.81 -7.15
N GLU A 62 -23.80 8.08 -6.14
CA GLU A 62 -23.34 8.21 -4.75
C GLU A 62 -22.07 7.37 -4.51
N SER A 63 -20.99 7.72 -5.22
CA SER A 63 -19.73 6.96 -5.17
C SER A 63 -19.02 7.08 -3.83
N THR A 64 -18.40 5.99 -3.37
CA THR A 64 -17.42 6.07 -2.27
C THR A 64 -16.06 6.60 -2.72
N CYS A 65 -15.78 6.63 -4.03
CA CYS A 65 -14.62 7.29 -4.63
C CYS A 65 -14.92 8.79 -4.81
N VAL A 66 -14.34 9.63 -3.96
CA VAL A 66 -14.61 11.07 -3.89
C VAL A 66 -13.66 11.92 -4.73
N LYS A 67 -12.56 11.35 -5.23
CA LYS A 67 -11.55 12.03 -6.06
C LYS A 67 -10.97 11.05 -7.08
N GLY A 68 -10.81 11.46 -8.34
CA GLY A 68 -9.94 10.78 -9.30
C GLY A 68 -10.49 9.51 -9.97
N LEU A 69 -11.81 9.33 -10.08
CA LEU A 69 -12.44 8.12 -10.62
C LEU A 69 -11.93 7.73 -12.02
N GLU A 70 -11.75 8.68 -12.94
CA GLU A 70 -11.27 8.37 -14.29
C GLU A 70 -9.83 7.81 -14.30
N LYS A 71 -8.98 8.29 -13.39
CA LYS A 71 -7.62 7.75 -13.23
C LYS A 71 -7.64 6.39 -12.52
N LEU A 72 -8.58 6.19 -11.59
CA LEU A 72 -8.83 4.87 -10.98
C LEU A 72 -9.24 3.84 -12.04
N LYS A 73 -10.21 4.16 -12.91
CA LYS A 73 -10.66 3.31 -14.03
C LYS A 73 -9.52 2.81 -14.91
N GLN A 74 -8.60 3.70 -15.28
CA GLN A 74 -7.44 3.36 -16.11
C GLN A 74 -6.49 2.33 -15.48
N THR A 75 -6.52 2.17 -14.15
CA THR A 75 -5.67 1.19 -13.44
C THR A 75 -6.03 -0.25 -13.82
N TYR A 76 -7.28 -0.51 -14.19
CA TYR A 76 -7.84 -1.86 -14.41
C TYR A 76 -7.88 -2.27 -15.90
N THR A 77 -7.13 -1.59 -16.77
CA THR A 77 -7.04 -1.92 -18.21
C THR A 77 -8.41 -2.20 -18.86
N PRO A 78 -9.34 -1.23 -18.82
CA PRO A 78 -10.71 -1.48 -19.24
C PRO A 78 -10.80 -1.88 -20.72
N PHE A 79 -11.74 -2.75 -21.03
CA PHE A 79 -12.12 -3.06 -22.41
C PHE A 79 -13.63 -3.19 -22.52
N ASN A 80 -14.17 -2.83 -23.69
CA ASN A 80 -15.61 -2.79 -23.88
C ASN A 80 -16.19 -4.21 -24.03
N MET A 81 -17.27 -4.47 -23.31
CA MET A 81 -18.12 -5.65 -23.46
C MET A 81 -19.38 -5.25 -24.22
N ASP A 82 -19.48 -5.68 -25.47
CA ASP A 82 -20.66 -5.45 -26.34
C ASP A 82 -21.79 -6.41 -25.97
N ILE A 83 -22.29 -6.26 -24.73
CA ILE A 83 -23.38 -7.05 -24.17
C ILE A 83 -24.39 -6.13 -23.48
N ILE A 84 -25.65 -6.55 -23.53
CA ILE A 84 -26.78 -5.75 -23.09
C ILE A 84 -27.50 -6.49 -21.98
N ASN A 85 -27.94 -5.75 -20.99
CA ASN A 85 -28.76 -6.24 -19.90
C ASN A 85 -30.13 -6.70 -20.43
N ILE A 86 -30.53 -7.94 -20.16
CA ILE A 86 -31.75 -8.55 -20.72
C ILE A 86 -33.04 -7.86 -20.24
N ASP A 87 -33.04 -7.28 -19.03
CA ASP A 87 -34.23 -6.67 -18.43
C ASP A 87 -34.35 -5.18 -18.77
N THR A 88 -33.23 -4.47 -18.79
CA THR A 88 -33.20 -2.99 -18.89
C THR A 88 -32.73 -2.47 -20.25
N ASN A 89 -32.25 -3.36 -21.12
CA ASN A 89 -31.68 -3.01 -22.42
C ASN A 89 -30.50 -2.00 -22.35
N LYS A 90 -29.84 -1.91 -21.19
CA LYS A 90 -28.66 -1.07 -20.96
C LYS A 90 -27.38 -1.83 -21.28
N PRO A 91 -26.36 -1.20 -21.89
CA PRO A 91 -25.08 -1.86 -22.14
C PRO A 91 -24.34 -2.13 -20.83
N TYR A 92 -23.57 -3.21 -20.77
CA TYR A 92 -22.61 -3.46 -19.67
C TYR A 92 -21.55 -2.36 -19.62
N GLY A 93 -21.02 -1.99 -20.80
CA GLY A 93 -19.99 -0.96 -20.92
C GLY A 93 -18.59 -1.56 -20.78
N ASP A 94 -17.77 -0.95 -19.93
CA ASP A 94 -16.37 -1.35 -19.76
C ASP A 94 -16.19 -2.42 -18.69
N TYR A 95 -15.48 -3.49 -19.03
CA TYR A 95 -15.00 -4.48 -18.09
C TYR A 95 -13.66 -4.03 -17.50
N TYR A 96 -13.62 -3.90 -16.17
CA TYR A 96 -12.42 -3.48 -15.43
C TYR A 96 -11.66 -4.70 -14.92
N ALA A 97 -10.65 -5.14 -15.65
CA ALA A 97 -9.90 -6.34 -15.32
C ALA A 97 -9.16 -6.22 -13.96
N PRO A 98 -9.45 -7.09 -12.98
CA PRO A 98 -8.78 -7.08 -11.68
C PRO A 98 -7.28 -7.39 -11.80
N TRP A 99 -6.57 -7.13 -10.70
CA TRP A 99 -5.14 -7.41 -10.54
C TRP A 99 -4.90 -8.39 -9.40
N LEU A 100 -4.11 -9.42 -9.68
CA LEU A 100 -3.60 -10.39 -8.72
C LEU A 100 -2.08 -10.17 -8.52
N THR A 101 -1.63 -10.25 -7.28
CA THR A 101 -0.22 -10.30 -6.89
C THR A 101 0.01 -11.50 -5.99
N MET A 102 0.97 -12.36 -6.34
CA MET A 102 1.29 -13.57 -5.58
C MET A 102 2.76 -13.96 -5.76
N PHE A 103 3.33 -14.60 -4.73
CA PHE A 103 4.66 -15.20 -4.81
C PHE A 103 4.70 -16.40 -5.79
N PRO A 104 5.86 -16.65 -6.42
CA PRO A 104 6.17 -17.96 -6.97
C PRO A 104 6.11 -19.03 -5.86
N ASN A 105 5.49 -20.17 -6.16
CA ASN A 105 5.21 -21.24 -5.21
C ASN A 105 4.48 -20.72 -3.96
N HIS A 106 3.43 -19.92 -4.19
CA HIS A 106 2.71 -19.17 -3.15
C HIS A 106 2.30 -20.01 -1.94
N LYS A 107 1.74 -21.20 -2.15
CA LYS A 107 1.30 -22.09 -1.07
C LYS A 107 2.43 -22.47 -0.12
N GLU A 108 3.63 -22.71 -0.65
CA GLU A 108 4.81 -23.05 0.16
C GLU A 108 5.29 -21.86 0.98
N LYS A 109 5.14 -20.64 0.44
CA LYS A 109 5.53 -19.39 1.12
C LYS A 109 4.53 -18.93 2.18
N ILE A 110 3.24 -18.98 1.86
CA ILE A 110 2.16 -18.37 2.66
C ILE A 110 1.38 -19.42 3.46
N GLY A 111 1.46 -20.70 3.08
CA GLY A 111 0.71 -21.79 3.69
C GLY A 111 -0.74 -21.92 3.20
N LYS A 112 -1.16 -21.11 2.23
CA LYS A 112 -2.51 -21.10 1.66
C LYS A 112 -2.49 -20.99 0.14
N ASP A 113 -3.51 -21.55 -0.50
CA ASP A 113 -3.69 -21.43 -1.96
C ASP A 113 -4.31 -20.09 -2.34
N VAL A 114 -4.00 -19.59 -3.54
CA VAL A 114 -4.69 -18.43 -4.13
C VAL A 114 -6.01 -18.89 -4.72
N LYS A 115 -7.12 -18.54 -4.07
CA LYS A 115 -8.47 -18.92 -4.49
C LYS A 115 -9.32 -17.68 -4.80
N LEU A 116 -9.93 -17.67 -5.98
CA LEU A 116 -10.85 -16.63 -6.43
C LEU A 116 -12.21 -17.23 -6.79
N TYR A 117 -13.24 -16.41 -6.69
CA TYR A 117 -14.57 -16.73 -7.18
C TYR A 117 -14.74 -16.20 -8.57
N ILE A 118 -15.39 -17.01 -9.41
CA ILE A 118 -15.86 -16.58 -10.71
C ILE A 118 -17.36 -16.79 -10.80
N ASN A 119 -18.07 -15.82 -11.36
CA ASN A 119 -19.50 -15.86 -11.53
C ASN A 119 -19.91 -15.12 -12.80
N THR A 120 -21.14 -15.35 -13.24
CA THR A 120 -21.73 -14.62 -14.36
C THR A 120 -22.96 -13.87 -13.88
N PRO A 121 -23.02 -12.55 -14.04
CA PRO A 121 -24.26 -11.82 -13.81
C PRO A 121 -25.28 -12.22 -14.88
N PHE A 122 -26.33 -12.92 -14.47
CA PHE A 122 -27.35 -13.47 -15.37
C PHE A 122 -28.07 -12.41 -16.19
N GLU A 123 -28.19 -11.22 -15.62
CA GLU A 123 -28.78 -10.08 -16.31
C GLU A 123 -27.97 -9.66 -17.55
N TYR A 124 -26.69 -10.06 -17.64
CA TYR A 124 -25.83 -9.90 -18.81
C TYR A 124 -25.46 -11.26 -19.43
N MET A 125 -26.44 -12.15 -19.58
CA MET A 125 -26.31 -13.41 -20.32
C MET A 125 -27.37 -13.45 -21.43
N ALA A 126 -26.94 -13.68 -22.67
CA ALA A 126 -27.86 -13.82 -23.80
C ALA A 126 -28.72 -15.09 -23.66
N LEU A 127 -29.97 -15.02 -24.11
CA LEU A 127 -30.93 -16.13 -24.00
C LEU A 127 -30.54 -17.38 -24.84
N ASP A 128 -29.65 -17.22 -25.80
CA ASP A 128 -29.23 -18.26 -26.75
C ASP A 128 -27.89 -18.92 -26.38
N VAL A 129 -27.37 -18.68 -25.17
CA VAL A 129 -26.15 -19.35 -24.71
C VAL A 129 -26.40 -20.86 -24.58
N PRO A 130 -25.59 -21.72 -25.22
CA PRO A 130 -25.78 -23.17 -25.16
C PRO A 130 -25.63 -23.73 -23.75
N PHE A 131 -26.40 -24.78 -23.42
CA PHE A 131 -26.30 -25.48 -22.13
C PHE A 131 -24.92 -26.12 -21.88
N GLU A 132 -24.26 -26.61 -22.94
CA GLU A 132 -22.91 -27.18 -22.84
C GLU A 132 -21.80 -26.11 -22.90
N GLU A 133 -22.14 -24.83 -22.82
CA GLU A 133 -21.15 -23.77 -22.85
C GLU A 133 -20.22 -23.85 -21.63
N GLU A 134 -18.93 -23.77 -21.91
CA GLU A 134 -17.88 -23.68 -20.90
C GLU A 134 -17.09 -22.38 -21.03
N VAL A 135 -16.58 -21.90 -19.90
CA VAL A 135 -15.60 -20.82 -19.81
C VAL A 135 -14.22 -21.42 -19.67
N LYS A 136 -13.38 -21.23 -20.68
CA LYS A 136 -11.99 -21.69 -20.71
C LYS A 136 -11.07 -20.60 -20.17
N LEU A 137 -10.24 -20.96 -19.19
CA LEU A 137 -9.25 -20.10 -18.57
C LEU A 137 -7.88 -20.38 -19.19
N THR A 138 -7.35 -19.42 -19.93
CA THR A 138 -6.06 -19.53 -20.64
C THR A 138 -5.05 -18.55 -20.08
N THR A 139 -3.85 -19.02 -19.77
CA THR A 139 -2.77 -18.20 -19.21
C THR A 139 -1.85 -17.70 -20.31
N SER A 140 -1.38 -16.46 -20.21
CA SER A 140 -0.42 -15.87 -21.15
C SER A 140 1.04 -16.26 -20.85
N ASN A 141 1.27 -16.97 -19.74
CA ASN A 141 2.59 -17.35 -19.25
C ASN A 141 2.55 -18.80 -18.75
N THR A 142 3.55 -19.60 -19.15
CA THR A 142 3.63 -21.03 -18.83
C THR A 142 3.86 -21.32 -17.35
N ASN A 143 4.33 -20.34 -16.58
CA ASN A 143 4.52 -20.47 -15.13
C ASN A 143 3.22 -20.25 -14.36
N LEU A 144 2.13 -19.87 -15.04
CA LEU A 144 0.80 -19.79 -14.48
C LEU A 144 -0.07 -20.96 -14.93
N ARG A 145 -0.79 -21.54 -13.98
CA ARG A 145 -1.87 -22.51 -14.23
C ARG A 145 -3.08 -22.22 -13.36
N VAL A 146 -4.24 -22.65 -13.82
CA VAL A 146 -5.53 -22.44 -13.15
C VAL A 146 -6.28 -23.76 -13.07
N GLU A 147 -6.85 -24.05 -11.91
CA GLU A 147 -7.63 -25.28 -11.67
C GLU A 147 -8.98 -24.96 -11.03
N PRO A 148 -10.10 -25.43 -11.62
CA PRO A 148 -10.18 -26.01 -12.97
C PRO A 148 -9.89 -24.94 -14.05
N ASN A 149 -9.42 -25.38 -15.23
CA ASN A 149 -9.13 -24.50 -16.38
C ASN A 149 -10.31 -24.39 -17.37
N SER A 150 -11.39 -25.13 -17.13
CA SER A 150 -12.66 -25.04 -17.85
C SER A 150 -13.79 -25.24 -16.85
N ILE A 151 -14.83 -24.39 -16.91
CA ILE A 151 -15.97 -24.44 -16.00
C ILE A 151 -17.25 -24.30 -16.82
N LYS A 152 -18.25 -25.16 -16.57
CA LYS A 152 -19.56 -25.05 -17.23
C LYS A 152 -20.26 -23.77 -16.80
N ILE A 153 -20.96 -23.13 -17.73
CA ILE A 153 -21.64 -21.86 -17.42
C ILE A 153 -22.69 -22.01 -16.32
N ASP A 154 -23.34 -23.18 -16.23
CA ASP A 154 -24.28 -23.51 -15.17
C ASP A 154 -23.65 -23.54 -13.77
N ASP A 155 -22.38 -23.90 -13.65
CA ASP A 155 -21.67 -23.89 -12.36
C ASP A 155 -21.35 -22.45 -11.90
N LEU A 156 -21.30 -21.49 -12.83
CA LEU A 156 -21.09 -20.07 -12.53
C LEU A 156 -22.31 -19.41 -11.89
N ALA A 157 -23.49 -20.02 -12.04
CA ALA A 157 -24.74 -19.61 -11.40
C ALA A 157 -24.61 -19.46 -9.88
N ASN A 158 -23.86 -20.38 -9.27
CA ASN A 158 -23.69 -20.48 -7.83
C ASN A 158 -22.31 -19.97 -7.37
N SER A 159 -21.59 -19.25 -8.25
CA SER A 159 -20.18 -18.89 -8.10
C SER A 159 -19.26 -20.11 -7.99
N ALA A 160 -18.42 -20.32 -9.00
CA ALA A 160 -17.40 -21.36 -8.98
C ALA A 160 -16.10 -20.84 -8.33
N THR A 161 -15.32 -21.75 -7.73
CA THR A 161 -13.99 -21.42 -7.18
C THR A 161 -12.91 -21.90 -8.13
N ILE A 162 -11.97 -21.01 -8.45
CA ILE A 162 -10.72 -21.34 -9.14
C ILE A 162 -9.55 -21.22 -8.18
N THR A 163 -8.54 -22.08 -8.38
CA THR A 163 -7.23 -21.98 -7.74
C THR A 163 -6.20 -21.58 -8.78
N ILE A 164 -5.41 -20.55 -8.46
CA ILE A 164 -4.35 -20.05 -9.34
C ILE A 164 -3.01 -20.43 -8.74
N TYR A 165 -2.12 -20.95 -9.57
CA TYR A 165 -0.76 -21.31 -9.18
C TYR A 165 0.24 -20.54 -10.04
N CYS A 166 1.36 -20.21 -9.41
CA CYS A 166 2.52 -19.58 -10.03
C CYS A 166 3.71 -20.49 -9.74
N ASP A 167 4.03 -21.40 -10.64
CA ASP A 167 5.01 -22.46 -10.41
C ASP A 167 6.46 -21.93 -10.48
N ASP A 168 6.68 -20.79 -11.15
CA ASP A 168 7.97 -20.07 -11.18
C ASP A 168 7.76 -18.56 -11.38
N ILE A 169 8.84 -17.78 -11.42
CA ILE A 169 8.87 -16.32 -11.52
C ILE A 169 8.16 -15.80 -12.78
N LEU A 170 7.57 -14.61 -12.66
CA LEU A 170 7.01 -13.81 -13.74
C LEU A 170 7.87 -12.57 -13.91
N THR A 171 8.64 -12.49 -15.00
CA THR A 171 9.48 -11.33 -15.34
C THR A 171 8.69 -10.18 -15.96
N GLU A 172 7.50 -10.47 -16.47
CA GLU A 172 6.56 -9.52 -17.04
C GLU A 172 5.16 -9.78 -16.47
N ASN A 173 4.29 -8.76 -16.53
CA ASN A 173 2.90 -8.95 -16.15
C ASN A 173 2.27 -9.99 -17.08
N ALA A 174 1.47 -10.88 -16.50
CA ALA A 174 0.76 -11.92 -17.23
C ALA A 174 -0.76 -11.68 -17.17
N VAL A 175 -1.47 -12.45 -17.98
CA VAL A 175 -2.94 -12.38 -18.09
C VAL A 175 -3.51 -13.79 -18.02
N ILE A 176 -4.66 -13.92 -17.37
CA ILE A 176 -5.55 -15.08 -17.47
C ILE A 176 -6.80 -14.59 -18.20
N GLU A 177 -6.99 -15.07 -19.41
CA GLU A 177 -8.16 -14.76 -20.23
C GLU A 177 -9.24 -15.82 -20.01
N LEU A 178 -10.48 -15.37 -19.85
CA LEU A 178 -11.65 -16.23 -19.78
C LEU A 178 -12.36 -16.14 -21.12
N ARG A 179 -12.48 -17.27 -21.82
CA ARG A 179 -13.00 -17.33 -23.18
C ARG A 179 -14.14 -18.32 -23.32
N SER A 180 -15.13 -17.94 -24.12
CA SER A 180 -16.24 -18.82 -24.49
C SER A 180 -15.73 -20.05 -25.23
N SER A 181 -16.21 -21.24 -24.84
CA SER A 181 -15.87 -22.48 -25.52
C SER A 181 -16.48 -22.58 -26.92
N THR A 182 -17.65 -21.97 -27.13
CA THR A 182 -18.42 -22.04 -28.37
C THR A 182 -17.86 -21.11 -29.45
N ASN A 183 -17.54 -19.86 -29.11
CA ASN A 183 -17.16 -18.85 -30.09
C ASN A 183 -15.79 -18.19 -29.85
N ASN A 184 -15.09 -18.58 -28.77
CA ASN A 184 -13.78 -18.04 -28.38
C ASN A 184 -13.76 -16.52 -28.06
N ALA A 185 -14.92 -15.91 -27.83
CA ALA A 185 -15.04 -14.53 -27.38
C ALA A 185 -14.41 -14.37 -25.98
N LEU A 186 -13.80 -13.21 -25.75
CA LEU A 186 -13.31 -12.85 -24.42
C LEU A 186 -14.50 -12.46 -23.55
N VAL A 187 -14.72 -13.19 -22.46
CA VAL A 187 -15.87 -13.00 -21.55
C VAL A 187 -15.44 -12.50 -20.16
N GLY A 188 -14.15 -12.52 -19.87
CA GLY A 188 -13.57 -11.99 -18.64
C GLY A 188 -12.04 -11.99 -18.70
N LYS A 189 -11.38 -11.31 -17.75
CA LYS A 189 -9.92 -11.18 -17.74
C LYS A 189 -9.38 -10.90 -16.35
N LEU A 190 -8.28 -11.56 -15.97
CA LEU A 190 -7.49 -11.24 -14.78
C LEU A 190 -6.07 -10.85 -15.18
N ASN A 191 -5.57 -9.73 -14.66
CA ASN A 191 -4.17 -9.37 -14.76
C ASN A 191 -3.39 -9.97 -13.57
N VAL A 192 -2.18 -10.45 -13.82
CA VAL A 192 -1.25 -10.94 -12.79
C VAL A 192 0.01 -10.10 -12.83
N LEU A 193 0.35 -9.44 -11.72
CA LEU A 193 1.53 -8.60 -11.61
C LEU A 193 2.80 -9.47 -11.67
N LYS A 194 3.84 -8.98 -12.35
CA LYS A 194 5.17 -9.59 -12.30
C LYS A 194 5.67 -9.70 -10.86
N ASN A 195 6.50 -10.70 -10.59
CA ASN A 195 6.96 -11.04 -9.24
C ASN A 195 8.43 -11.43 -9.19
N ASP A 196 9.21 -11.13 -10.23
CA ASP A 196 10.63 -11.48 -10.37
C ASP A 196 11.54 -10.87 -9.29
N ASN A 197 11.19 -9.70 -8.76
CA ASN A 197 11.96 -8.99 -7.74
C ASN A 197 11.65 -9.41 -6.29
N TYR A 198 10.78 -10.40 -6.05
CA TYR A 198 10.30 -10.72 -4.69
C TYR A 198 11.42 -11.05 -3.69
N LYS A 199 12.56 -11.57 -4.17
CA LYS A 199 13.71 -11.91 -3.32
C LYS A 199 14.39 -10.67 -2.74
N ASP A 200 14.29 -9.54 -3.44
CA ASP A 200 14.86 -8.26 -3.05
C ASP A 200 13.88 -7.44 -2.21
N LEU A 201 12.73 -8.00 -1.82
CA LEU A 201 11.68 -7.33 -1.05
C LEU A 201 11.64 -7.83 0.40
N THR A 202 12.81 -8.03 1.02
CA THR A 202 12.91 -8.40 2.44
C THR A 202 13.36 -7.22 3.29
N ILE A 203 12.58 -6.81 4.29
CA ILE A 203 12.92 -5.69 5.18
C ILE A 203 13.30 -6.21 6.57
N ASN A 204 14.47 -5.80 7.07
CA ASN A 204 14.82 -6.03 8.46
C ASN A 204 14.13 -5.01 9.36
N ILE A 205 13.53 -5.47 10.46
CA ILE A 205 12.76 -4.63 11.38
C ILE A 205 13.25 -4.79 12.83
N PRO A 206 14.11 -3.89 13.33
CA PRO A 206 14.41 -3.80 14.75
C PRO A 206 13.20 -3.40 15.58
N ILE A 207 12.91 -4.19 16.62
CA ILE A 207 11.82 -3.92 17.57
C ILE A 207 12.40 -3.30 18.83
N VAL A 208 11.92 -2.12 19.21
CA VAL A 208 12.38 -1.39 20.40
C VAL A 208 11.23 -1.16 21.37
N LYS A 209 11.33 -1.68 22.59
CA LYS A 209 10.39 -1.38 23.68
C LYS A 209 10.83 -0.10 24.39
N ALA A 210 10.05 0.96 24.27
CA ALA A 210 10.30 2.26 24.87
C ALA A 210 9.31 2.51 26.02
N TYR A 211 9.79 2.59 27.26
CA TYR A 211 8.95 2.56 28.47
C TYR A 211 9.51 3.40 29.63
N ILE A 212 8.64 3.68 30.60
CA ILE A 212 8.99 4.39 31.83
C ILE A 212 9.49 3.39 32.87
N THR A 213 10.70 3.58 33.40
CA THR A 213 11.33 2.62 34.34
C THR A 213 10.85 2.75 35.77
N ASP A 214 10.42 3.95 36.16
CA ASP A 214 10.03 4.33 37.53
C ASP A 214 8.51 4.50 37.68
N ASP A 215 7.71 3.91 36.78
CA ASP A 215 6.25 3.82 36.89
C ASP A 215 5.72 2.49 36.36
N SER A 216 5.13 1.69 37.25
CA SER A 216 4.55 0.37 36.94
C SER A 216 3.39 0.42 35.94
N THR A 217 2.72 1.55 35.78
CA THR A 217 1.58 1.75 34.86
C THR A 217 2.03 1.87 33.40
N PHE A 218 3.30 2.22 33.19
CA PHE A 218 3.90 2.50 31.89
C PHE A 218 5.24 1.77 31.70
N ASN A 219 5.49 0.69 32.46
CA ASN A 219 6.73 -0.08 32.35
C ASN A 219 6.70 -1.07 31.18
N LYS A 220 7.77 -1.87 31.07
CA LYS A 220 7.93 -2.91 30.04
C LYS A 220 6.85 -3.99 30.14
N ASP A 221 6.46 -4.40 31.33
CA ASP A 221 5.48 -5.49 31.53
C ASP A 221 4.11 -5.16 30.94
N VAL A 222 3.74 -3.88 30.94
CA VAL A 222 2.52 -3.39 30.29
C VAL A 222 2.59 -3.61 28.77
N ILE A 223 3.74 -3.32 28.15
CA ILE A 223 3.96 -3.57 26.71
C ILE A 223 3.85 -5.08 26.43
N ASP A 224 4.52 -5.90 27.23
CA ASP A 224 4.57 -7.35 27.05
C ASP A 224 3.19 -8.01 27.24
N THR A 225 2.40 -7.49 28.19
CA THR A 225 1.02 -7.91 28.41
C THR A 225 0.14 -7.63 27.19
N GLU A 226 0.22 -6.43 26.60
CA GLU A 226 -0.59 -6.08 25.42
C GLU A 226 -0.14 -6.86 24.16
N ILE A 227 1.17 -7.03 23.95
CA ILE A 227 1.70 -7.82 22.83
C ILE A 227 1.29 -9.30 22.96
N THR A 228 1.24 -9.84 24.18
CA THR A 228 0.79 -11.22 24.42
C THR A 228 -0.65 -11.43 23.96
N LYS A 229 -1.52 -10.41 24.08
CA LYS A 229 -2.90 -10.49 23.56
C LYS A 229 -2.96 -10.61 22.03
N ALA A 230 -1.95 -10.13 21.31
CA ALA A 230 -1.80 -10.35 19.87
C ALA A 230 -1.19 -11.71 19.52
N GLY A 231 -0.80 -12.53 20.51
CA GLY A 231 -0.08 -13.79 20.29
C GLY A 231 1.45 -13.65 20.27
N GLY A 232 1.98 -12.51 20.74
CA GLY A 232 3.43 -12.27 20.77
C GLY A 232 3.98 -11.60 19.51
N LEU A 233 5.27 -11.26 19.52
CA LEU A 233 5.95 -10.67 18.37
C LEU A 233 5.97 -11.59 17.15
N GLU A 234 6.03 -12.91 17.36
CA GLU A 234 5.98 -13.92 16.29
C GLU A 234 4.64 -13.90 15.53
N ALA A 235 3.53 -13.69 16.24
CA ALA A 235 2.21 -13.55 15.60
C ALA A 235 2.10 -12.27 14.77
N ILE A 236 2.73 -11.17 15.23
CA ILE A 236 2.81 -9.91 14.49
C ILE A 236 3.64 -10.11 13.22
N GLU A 237 4.83 -10.68 13.32
CA GLU A 237 5.70 -10.97 12.16
C GLU A 237 4.99 -11.91 11.17
N THR A 238 4.32 -12.96 11.66
CA THR A 238 3.52 -13.87 10.83
C THR A 238 2.41 -13.14 10.09
N TYR A 239 1.67 -12.25 10.77
CA TYR A 239 0.63 -11.45 10.14
C TYR A 239 1.18 -10.53 9.04
N LEU A 240 2.32 -9.89 9.29
CA LEU A 240 2.99 -9.05 8.30
C LEU A 240 3.39 -9.86 7.05
N ASN A 241 3.90 -11.08 7.26
CA ASN A 241 4.42 -11.95 6.21
C ASN A 241 3.37 -12.82 5.49
N THR A 242 2.14 -12.92 6.00
CA THR A 242 1.13 -13.83 5.43
C THR A 242 -0.25 -13.22 5.21
N LYS A 243 -0.53 -12.03 5.77
CA LYS A 243 -1.88 -11.42 5.77
C LYS A 243 -1.90 -9.92 5.48
N SER A 244 -0.76 -9.29 5.20
CA SER A 244 -0.69 -7.87 4.85
C SER A 244 0.41 -7.55 3.83
N LEU A 245 1.68 -7.40 4.23
CA LEU A 245 2.76 -6.93 3.35
C LEU A 245 3.11 -7.94 2.24
N ASN A 246 2.83 -9.23 2.46
CA ASN A 246 2.89 -10.28 1.43
C ASN A 246 2.03 -10.00 0.20
N GLN A 247 0.96 -9.20 0.33
CA GLN A 247 0.15 -8.77 -0.82
C GLN A 247 0.97 -7.96 -1.83
N ALA A 248 2.06 -7.31 -1.37
CA ALA A 248 3.03 -6.63 -2.20
C ALA A 248 4.34 -7.40 -2.39
N LEU A 249 4.33 -8.70 -2.10
CA LEU A 249 5.51 -9.58 -2.15
C LEU A 249 6.61 -9.21 -1.15
N ILE A 250 6.31 -8.37 -0.17
CA ILE A 250 7.27 -7.97 0.86
C ILE A 250 7.28 -9.02 1.97
N GLN A 251 8.47 -9.37 2.43
CA GLN A 251 8.69 -10.13 3.65
C GLN A 251 9.44 -9.25 4.66
N VAL A 252 9.13 -9.42 5.93
CA VAL A 252 9.80 -8.73 7.04
C VAL A 252 10.52 -9.75 7.90
N LYS A 253 11.64 -9.33 8.48
CA LYS A 253 12.40 -10.10 9.45
C LYS A 253 12.64 -9.26 10.69
N PHE A 254 12.02 -9.64 11.80
CA PHE A 254 12.23 -8.97 13.07
C PHE A 254 13.67 -9.18 13.55
N GLN A 255 14.30 -8.08 13.97
CA GLN A 255 15.64 -8.05 14.52
C GLN A 255 15.55 -7.80 16.02
N TYR A 256 16.28 -8.61 16.75
CA TYR A 256 16.30 -8.64 18.20
C TYR A 256 17.72 -8.35 18.70
N LYS A 257 17.86 -7.96 19.96
CA LYS A 257 19.16 -7.77 20.60
C LYS A 257 19.81 -9.12 20.91
N GLU A 258 19.00 -10.03 21.45
CA GLU A 258 19.31 -11.44 21.74
C GLU A 258 18.12 -12.29 21.25
N GLU A 259 18.24 -13.62 21.13
CA GLU A 259 17.17 -14.45 20.56
C GLU A 259 15.79 -14.16 21.20
N LYS A 260 14.86 -13.64 20.40
CA LYS A 260 13.49 -13.26 20.80
C LYS A 260 13.38 -12.12 21.83
N GLU A 261 14.49 -11.47 22.19
CA GLU A 261 14.49 -10.28 23.06
C GLU A 261 14.62 -8.99 22.27
N ALA A 262 13.53 -8.22 22.22
CA ALA A 262 13.52 -6.89 21.63
C ALA A 262 14.56 -5.97 22.28
N TYR A 263 14.97 -4.95 21.55
CA TYR A 263 15.79 -3.87 22.12
C TYR A 263 15.00 -3.18 23.21
N ASP A 264 15.61 -2.96 24.37
CA ASP A 264 14.96 -2.27 25.48
C ASP A 264 15.49 -0.86 25.62
N TRP A 265 14.55 0.06 25.80
CA TRP A 265 14.90 1.40 26.21
C TRP A 265 13.92 1.96 27.25
N GLY A 266 14.34 1.79 28.49
CA GLY A 266 13.78 2.47 29.64
C GLY A 266 14.30 3.91 29.81
N PHE A 267 13.41 4.82 30.21
CA PHE A 267 13.71 6.17 30.66
C PHE A 267 12.88 6.51 31.91
N SER A 268 13.34 7.46 32.74
CA SER A 268 12.59 7.89 33.93
C SER A 268 11.52 8.93 33.58
N LYS A 269 10.47 9.05 34.42
CA LYS A 269 9.50 10.15 34.36
C LYS A 269 10.18 11.52 34.36
N ARG A 270 11.21 11.68 35.20
CA ARG A 270 12.00 12.91 35.24
C ARG A 270 12.62 13.22 33.89
N SER A 271 13.21 12.23 33.22
CA SER A 271 13.84 12.43 31.91
C SER A 271 12.82 12.85 30.86
N LEU A 272 11.63 12.24 30.88
CA LEU A 272 10.55 12.60 29.97
C LEU A 272 10.03 14.02 30.25
N SER A 273 9.86 14.41 31.52
CA SER A 273 9.42 15.75 31.91
C SER A 273 10.44 16.84 31.54
N GLN A 274 11.74 16.57 31.68
CA GLN A 274 12.78 17.52 31.24
C GLN A 274 12.75 17.71 29.72
N ALA A 275 12.72 16.61 28.96
CA ALA A 275 12.60 16.69 27.50
C ALA A 275 11.31 17.41 27.07
N ASN A 276 10.21 17.23 27.80
CA ASN A 276 8.95 17.93 27.57
C ASN A 276 9.05 19.46 27.77
N LYS A 277 10.03 19.93 28.55
CA LYS A 277 10.33 21.36 28.72
C LYS A 277 11.36 21.87 27.70
N GLY A 278 11.94 20.99 26.89
CA GLY A 278 13.05 21.30 25.99
C GLY A 278 14.43 21.20 26.65
N ILE A 279 14.51 20.61 27.83
CA ILE A 279 15.72 20.51 28.65
C ILE A 279 16.36 19.13 28.43
N ASN A 280 17.68 19.08 28.31
CA ASN A 280 18.41 17.82 28.20
C ASN A 280 18.45 17.10 29.55
N PRO A 281 17.90 15.87 29.66
CA PRO A 281 17.84 15.12 30.90
C PRO A 281 19.20 14.75 31.52
N LYS A 282 20.30 14.85 30.78
CA LYS A 282 21.63 14.45 31.25
C LYS A 282 22.32 15.54 32.08
N ASN A 283 22.12 16.81 31.72
CA ASN A 283 22.75 17.96 32.36
C ASN A 283 21.74 18.98 32.93
N ASP A 284 20.44 18.78 32.73
CA ASP A 284 19.35 19.68 33.17
C ASP A 284 19.45 21.11 32.61
N GLU A 285 20.07 21.28 31.44
CA GLU A 285 20.19 22.57 30.76
C GLU A 285 19.29 22.62 29.52
N GLU A 286 18.89 23.82 29.12
CA GLU A 286 18.24 24.01 27.82
C GLU A 286 19.15 23.50 26.71
N ASP A 287 18.63 22.60 25.90
CA ASP A 287 19.39 21.96 24.84
C ASP A 287 18.61 22.05 23.55
N TYR A 288 19.30 22.53 22.52
CA TYR A 288 18.70 22.71 21.21
C TYR A 288 18.09 21.42 20.65
N ASP A 289 18.77 20.29 20.80
CA ASP A 289 18.27 19.01 20.28
C ASP A 289 17.00 18.56 21.00
N TYR A 290 16.74 19.07 22.20
CA TYR A 290 15.56 18.76 23.00
C TYR A 290 14.41 19.77 22.84
N MET A 291 14.68 21.00 22.37
CA MET A 291 13.63 22.02 22.16
C MET A 291 12.49 21.54 21.25
N LYS A 292 12.79 20.66 20.28
CA LYS A 292 11.79 20.06 19.38
C LYS A 292 10.82 19.09 20.09
N PHE A 293 11.15 18.63 21.29
CA PHE A 293 10.31 17.77 22.13
C PHE A 293 9.46 18.57 23.12
N LYS A 294 9.60 19.90 23.16
CA LYS A 294 8.82 20.75 24.07
C LYS A 294 7.32 20.57 23.83
N GLY A 295 6.57 20.32 24.91
CA GLY A 295 5.13 20.04 24.86
C GLY A 295 4.80 18.74 24.12
N MET A 296 5.61 17.70 24.28
CA MET A 296 5.30 16.34 23.82
C MET A 296 4.33 15.60 24.76
N ILE A 297 4.30 15.94 26.06
CA ILE A 297 3.33 15.40 27.01
C ILE A 297 2.17 16.39 27.07
N LYS A 298 0.98 15.92 26.69
CA LYS A 298 -0.28 16.66 26.73
C LYS A 298 -0.98 16.51 28.09
N ASN A 299 -0.81 15.37 28.75
CA ASN A 299 -1.33 15.10 30.10
C ASN A 299 -0.33 14.20 30.86
N GLU A 300 0.20 14.69 31.99
CA GLU A 300 1.20 13.96 32.78
C GLU A 300 0.61 12.79 33.60
N ASP A 301 -0.68 12.84 33.98
CA ASP A 301 -1.31 11.78 34.77
C ASP A 301 -1.60 10.54 33.92
N THR A 302 -2.08 10.75 32.69
CA THR A 302 -2.41 9.66 31.77
C THR A 302 -1.27 9.31 30.81
N MET A 303 -0.18 10.09 30.84
CA MET A 303 0.90 10.06 29.84
C MET A 303 0.36 10.11 28.41
N LEU A 304 -0.61 10.99 28.17
CA LEU A 304 -1.09 11.31 26.83
C LEU A 304 -0.04 12.16 26.13
N THR A 305 0.37 11.75 24.93
CA THR A 305 1.48 12.38 24.19
C THR A 305 1.08 12.87 22.81
N ASP A 306 1.85 13.84 22.31
CA ASP A 306 1.93 14.18 20.89
C ASP A 306 2.71 13.08 20.16
N SER A 307 2.04 12.39 19.24
CA SER A 307 2.53 11.18 18.60
C SER A 307 3.81 11.40 17.78
N GLY A 308 3.90 12.52 17.05
CA GLY A 308 5.06 12.85 16.25
C GLY A 308 6.28 13.26 17.09
N LYS A 309 6.06 14.06 18.14
CA LYS A 309 7.16 14.48 19.03
C LYS A 309 7.70 13.31 19.86
N ILE A 310 6.83 12.45 20.41
CA ILE A 310 7.28 11.32 21.21
C ILE A 310 8.03 10.28 20.37
N LEU A 311 7.59 10.01 19.14
CA LEU A 311 8.32 9.17 18.18
C LEU A 311 9.72 9.71 17.89
N ASN A 312 9.84 11.01 17.63
CA ASN A 312 11.13 11.65 17.37
C ASN A 312 12.02 11.67 18.62
N PHE A 313 11.45 11.88 19.82
CA PHE A 313 12.17 11.74 21.08
C PHE A 313 12.70 10.32 21.21
N PHE A 314 11.86 9.33 20.87
CA PHE A 314 12.25 7.96 20.92
C PHE A 314 13.44 7.63 20.03
N HIS A 315 13.32 7.98 18.76
CA HIS A 315 14.39 7.77 17.81
C HIS A 315 15.68 8.51 18.18
N HIS A 316 15.57 9.74 18.70
CA HIS A 316 16.73 10.53 19.11
C HIS A 316 17.51 9.89 20.26
N GLN A 317 16.84 9.46 21.33
CA GLN A 317 17.51 8.85 22.47
C GLN A 317 18.09 7.48 22.15
N PHE A 318 17.38 6.68 21.36
CA PHE A 318 17.87 5.37 20.90
C PHE A 318 19.19 5.54 20.12
N LYS A 319 19.27 6.57 19.26
CA LYS A 319 20.52 6.94 18.57
C LYS A 319 21.65 7.34 19.53
N LEU A 320 21.35 8.07 20.61
CA LEU A 320 22.35 8.48 21.60
C LEU A 320 22.96 7.32 22.38
N LYS A 321 22.25 6.19 22.51
CA LYS A 321 22.78 4.97 23.13
C LYS A 321 23.77 4.19 22.23
N GLY A 322 24.05 4.70 21.03
CA GLY A 322 25.10 4.16 20.17
C GLY A 322 24.69 2.89 19.42
N GLU A 323 23.40 2.63 19.26
CA GLU A 323 22.93 1.48 18.50
C GLU A 323 23.21 1.67 17.01
N ARG A 324 24.22 0.95 16.50
CA ARG A 324 24.60 0.98 15.07
C ARG A 324 23.42 0.70 14.13
N ILE A 325 22.40 0.02 14.64
CA ILE A 325 21.16 -0.35 13.95
C ILE A 325 20.44 0.86 13.34
N VAL A 326 20.48 2.02 13.99
CA VAL A 326 19.84 3.26 13.47
C VAL A 326 20.44 3.76 12.15
N SER A 327 21.65 3.32 11.83
CA SER A 327 22.35 3.71 10.59
C SER A 327 22.13 2.73 9.43
N LEU A 328 21.58 1.55 9.71
CA LEU A 328 21.37 0.51 8.69
C LEU A 328 20.15 0.85 7.80
N LYS A 329 20.03 0.13 6.69
CA LYS A 329 18.83 0.13 5.84
C LYS A 329 17.78 -0.79 6.48
N ASN A 330 16.95 -0.24 7.37
CA ASN A 330 15.91 -0.96 8.10
C ASN A 330 14.76 -0.02 8.51
N ILE A 331 13.64 -0.60 8.95
CA ILE A 331 12.52 0.12 9.59
C ILE A 331 12.52 -0.22 11.08
N ILE A 332 12.63 0.76 11.96
CA ILE A 332 12.59 0.56 13.42
C ILE A 332 11.17 0.78 13.92
N ILE A 333 10.63 -0.22 14.63
CA ILE A 333 9.32 -0.10 15.29
C ILE A 333 9.55 0.13 16.78
N TYR A 334 9.05 1.25 17.28
CA TYR A 334 8.96 1.52 18.71
C TYR A 334 7.62 1.00 19.26
N LEU A 335 7.66 0.24 20.34
CA LEU A 335 6.50 -0.24 21.08
C LEU A 335 6.47 0.45 22.42
N THR A 336 5.32 1.01 22.79
CA THR A 336 5.23 1.78 24.04
C THR A 336 3.92 1.58 24.79
N SER A 337 4.02 1.69 26.11
CA SER A 337 2.89 1.72 27.05
C SER A 337 2.23 3.10 27.15
N LEU A 338 2.83 4.14 26.54
CA LEU A 338 2.26 5.49 26.52
C LEU A 338 1.03 5.56 25.61
N GLN A 339 0.24 6.62 25.79
CA GLN A 339 -0.93 6.91 24.97
C GLN A 339 -0.65 8.08 24.03
N ALA A 340 -1.31 8.08 22.88
CA ALA A 340 -1.32 9.21 21.96
C ALA A 340 -2.74 9.70 21.74
N ASP A 341 -2.85 11.00 21.50
CA ASP A 341 -4.10 11.67 21.19
C ASP A 341 -4.62 11.19 19.83
N GLU A 342 -5.82 10.60 19.82
CA GLU A 342 -6.53 10.09 18.63
C GLU A 342 -5.75 9.10 17.74
N ALA A 343 -4.66 8.51 18.25
CA ALA A 343 -3.75 7.68 17.46
C ALA A 343 -3.38 6.37 18.17
N GLY A 344 -3.53 5.25 17.45
CA GLY A 344 -3.04 3.94 17.87
C GLY A 344 -1.58 3.67 17.48
N GLY A 345 -1.09 4.39 16.48
CA GLY A 345 0.27 4.34 15.99
C GLY A 345 0.65 5.67 15.34
N SER A 346 1.92 5.84 15.02
CA SER A 346 2.38 7.01 14.26
C SER A 346 3.65 6.72 13.49
N SER A 347 3.76 7.38 12.35
CA SER A 347 4.85 7.28 11.40
C SER A 347 4.89 8.57 10.58
N PHE A 348 5.98 8.81 9.86
CA PHE A 348 6.04 9.91 8.92
C PHE A 348 6.20 9.38 7.51
N VAL A 349 5.35 9.87 6.61
CA VAL A 349 5.42 9.64 5.16
C VAL A 349 6.49 10.49 4.46
N SER A 350 7.02 11.51 5.15
CA SER A 350 8.06 12.40 4.64
C SER A 350 9.03 12.76 5.77
N PRO A 351 10.36 12.87 5.52
CA PRO A 351 11.02 12.54 4.27
C PRO A 351 10.86 11.04 3.95
N LEU A 352 10.93 10.66 2.66
CA LEU A 352 10.65 9.29 2.22
C LEU A 352 11.60 8.24 2.82
N ASN A 353 12.81 8.67 3.18
CA ASN A 353 13.79 7.85 3.87
C ASN A 353 13.56 7.78 5.39
N ASN A 354 12.35 8.06 5.89
CA ASN A 354 12.07 7.89 7.31
C ASN A 354 12.03 6.39 7.65
N LYS A 355 12.83 6.01 8.65
CA LYS A 355 13.10 4.63 9.04
C LYS A 355 12.44 4.22 10.35
N HIS A 356 11.39 4.90 10.79
CA HIS A 356 10.78 4.55 12.06
C HIS A 356 9.29 4.88 12.20
N CYS A 357 8.63 4.05 13.00
CA CYS A 357 7.26 4.25 13.45
C CYS A 357 7.09 3.79 14.90
N ILE A 358 5.95 4.11 15.49
CA ILE A 358 5.58 3.75 16.87
C ILE A 358 4.19 3.14 16.90
N ILE A 359 4.00 2.15 17.78
CA ILE A 359 2.70 1.60 18.17
C ILE A 359 2.47 1.91 19.65
N PHE A 360 1.35 2.56 19.93
CA PHE A 360 0.93 2.96 21.28
C PHE A 360 0.13 1.86 21.97
N LYS A 361 0.00 1.98 23.31
CA LYS A 361 -0.64 0.98 24.17
C LYS A 361 -1.99 0.51 23.65
N SER A 362 -2.83 1.41 23.16
CA SER A 362 -4.18 1.14 22.65
C SER A 362 -4.21 0.14 21.49
N ASN A 363 -3.12 0.05 20.71
CA ASN A 363 -3.07 -0.76 19.49
C ASN A 363 -1.91 -1.77 19.45
N LEU A 364 -1.18 -1.95 20.56
CA LEU A 364 -0.15 -3.00 20.65
C LEU A 364 -0.71 -4.41 20.31
N ALA A 365 -1.97 -4.67 20.67
CA ALA A 365 -2.67 -5.91 20.35
C ALA A 365 -3.31 -5.94 18.94
N THR A 366 -3.24 -4.84 18.17
CA THR A 366 -3.93 -4.70 16.88
C THR A 366 -2.96 -4.92 15.71
N LEU A 367 -2.97 -6.14 15.17
CA LEU A 367 -2.07 -6.56 14.08
C LEU A 367 -2.07 -5.60 12.87
N SER A 368 -3.25 -5.12 12.44
CA SER A 368 -3.36 -4.21 11.29
C SER A 368 -2.69 -2.85 11.50
N SER A 369 -2.49 -2.40 12.74
CA SER A 369 -1.80 -1.14 13.01
C SER A 369 -0.32 -1.22 12.64
N TYR A 370 0.33 -2.38 12.81
CA TYR A 370 1.72 -2.57 12.40
C TYR A 370 1.86 -2.42 10.88
N ALA A 371 0.97 -3.07 10.11
CA ALA A 371 0.97 -2.94 8.66
C ALA A 371 0.69 -1.51 8.20
N HIS A 372 -0.24 -0.80 8.86
CA HIS A 372 -0.56 0.60 8.57
C HIS A 372 0.63 1.54 8.77
N GLU A 373 1.29 1.46 9.93
CA GLU A 373 2.42 2.33 10.22
C GLU A 373 3.66 2.00 9.37
N ILE A 374 3.92 0.71 9.10
CA ILE A 374 4.99 0.32 8.17
C ILE A 374 4.67 0.84 6.77
N ALA A 375 3.42 0.75 6.31
CA ALA A 375 3.04 1.22 4.99
C ALA A 375 3.20 2.74 4.83
N HIS A 376 2.95 3.54 5.88
CA HIS A 376 3.31 4.96 5.90
C HIS A 376 4.83 5.18 5.77
N THR A 377 5.66 4.40 6.48
CA THR A 377 7.14 4.48 6.31
C THR A 377 7.62 4.03 4.92
N LEU A 378 6.78 3.28 4.20
CA LEU A 378 6.97 2.91 2.80
C LEU A 378 6.23 3.86 1.83
N GLY A 379 5.94 5.08 2.28
CA GLY A 379 5.49 6.18 1.42
C GLY A 379 4.01 6.13 1.03
N LEU A 380 3.16 5.39 1.75
CA LEU A 380 1.72 5.43 1.53
C LEU A 380 1.05 6.54 2.35
N MET A 381 0.17 7.29 1.70
CA MET A 381 -0.78 8.19 2.36
C MET A 381 -2.06 7.43 2.74
N HIS A 382 -2.90 8.06 3.57
CA HIS A 382 -4.28 7.60 3.70
C HIS A 382 -5.02 7.64 2.36
N VAL A 383 -5.96 6.72 2.16
CA VAL A 383 -6.74 6.65 0.92
C VAL A 383 -7.93 7.61 0.89
N PHE A 384 -8.07 8.49 1.88
CA PHE A 384 -9.12 9.49 1.97
C PHE A 384 -8.52 10.90 2.03
N PRO A 385 -9.26 11.94 1.60
CA PRO A 385 -8.77 13.31 1.69
C PRO A 385 -8.57 13.72 3.16
N GLU A 386 -7.37 14.20 3.49
CA GLU A 386 -7.15 14.90 4.75
C GLU A 386 -7.79 16.29 4.64
N ILE A 387 -8.80 16.56 5.49
CA ILE A 387 -9.58 17.81 5.46
C ILE A 387 -8.73 18.99 5.94
N ASP A 388 -7.81 18.74 6.86
CA ASP A 388 -6.89 19.71 7.41
C ASP A 388 -5.45 19.42 6.94
N ASN A 389 -4.70 20.46 6.59
CA ASN A 389 -3.28 20.37 6.27
C ASN A 389 -2.99 19.48 5.05
N SER A 390 -3.52 19.88 3.89
CA SER A 390 -3.37 19.16 2.61
C SER A 390 -1.89 19.01 2.23
N LEU A 391 -1.60 18.08 1.32
CA LEU A 391 -0.22 17.82 0.90
C LEU A 391 0.40 19.04 0.19
N GLU A 392 -0.40 19.78 -0.58
CA GLU A 392 -0.01 21.04 -1.20
C GLU A 392 0.29 22.13 -0.16
N GLU A 393 -0.51 22.22 0.91
CA GLU A 393 -0.26 23.15 2.02
C GLU A 393 1.02 22.80 2.78
N ARG A 394 1.27 21.50 3.01
CA ARG A 394 2.51 20.98 3.61
C ARG A 394 3.72 21.33 2.76
N LEU A 395 3.64 21.11 1.44
CA LEU A 395 4.69 21.47 0.49
C LEU A 395 4.94 22.97 0.48
N GLY A 396 3.88 23.78 0.38
CA GLY A 396 3.98 25.24 0.41
C GLY A 396 4.60 25.75 1.71
N SER A 397 4.24 25.16 2.85
CA SER A 397 4.81 25.50 4.15
C SER A 397 6.29 25.12 4.27
N ALA A 398 6.67 23.93 3.80
CA ALA A 398 8.07 23.51 3.77
C ALA A 398 8.91 24.45 2.91
N ASN A 399 8.46 24.78 1.70
CA ASN A 399 9.14 25.70 0.79
C ASN A 399 9.27 27.11 1.38
N ARG A 400 8.22 27.64 2.02
CA ARG A 400 8.30 28.92 2.73
C ARG A 400 9.37 28.90 3.82
N GLN A 401 9.44 27.83 4.61
CA GLN A 401 10.43 27.74 5.68
C GLN A 401 11.87 27.66 5.16
N VAL A 402 12.10 26.99 4.03
CA VAL A 402 13.40 27.01 3.34
C VAL A 402 13.81 28.44 2.97
N VAL A 403 12.88 29.22 2.41
CA VAL A 403 13.14 30.63 2.02
C VAL A 403 13.47 31.48 3.25
N VAL A 404 12.63 31.42 4.29
CA VAL A 404 12.84 32.16 5.56
C VAL A 404 14.20 31.85 6.17
N ASP A 405 14.58 30.57 6.23
CA ASP A 405 15.85 30.16 6.82
C ASP A 405 17.05 30.60 5.96
N LYS A 406 16.93 30.57 4.61
CA LYS A 406 17.97 31.09 3.70
C LYS A 406 18.15 32.60 3.82
N GLU A 407 17.05 33.35 3.94
CA GLU A 407 17.08 34.80 4.17
C GLU A 407 17.70 35.16 5.52
N PHE A 408 17.37 34.40 6.57
CA PHE A 408 18.01 34.56 7.88
C PHE A 408 19.53 34.45 7.78
N ILE A 409 20.05 33.40 7.10
CA ILE A 409 21.50 33.25 6.90
C ILE A 409 22.06 34.43 6.14
N ARG A 410 21.43 34.84 5.02
CA ARG A 410 21.91 35.95 4.19
C ARG A 410 22.04 37.24 4.98
N ASN A 411 21.06 37.54 5.84
CA ASN A 411 21.01 38.78 6.61
C ASN A 411 21.90 38.75 7.86
N ASN A 412 22.24 37.57 8.38
CA ASN A 412 22.92 37.43 9.66
C ASN A 412 24.28 36.70 9.59
N VAL A 413 24.80 36.39 8.39
CA VAL A 413 26.06 35.63 8.23
C VAL A 413 27.25 36.26 8.93
N ASN A 414 27.27 37.60 9.06
CA ASN A 414 28.36 38.34 9.69
C ASN A 414 28.09 38.71 11.16
N THR A 415 26.89 38.47 11.67
CA THR A 415 26.45 38.93 13.01
C THR A 415 26.03 37.80 13.94
N SER A 416 25.57 36.67 13.40
CA SER A 416 25.24 35.47 14.18
C SER A 416 26.49 34.64 14.45
N ASP A 417 26.49 33.95 15.59
CA ASP A 417 27.52 32.98 15.91
C ASP A 417 27.44 31.74 15.00
N ALA A 418 28.53 30.97 14.96
CA ALA A 418 28.65 29.80 14.10
C ALA A 418 27.64 28.68 14.43
N ASN A 419 27.22 28.54 15.69
CA ASN A 419 26.26 27.51 16.11
C ASN A 419 24.86 27.85 15.60
N THR A 420 24.45 29.11 15.70
CA THR A 420 23.19 29.60 15.14
C THR A 420 23.15 29.40 13.62
N LEU A 421 24.20 29.76 12.90
CA LEU A 421 24.24 29.54 11.44
C LEU A 421 24.24 28.04 11.07
N SER A 422 24.94 27.20 11.84
CA SER A 422 24.93 25.74 11.67
C SER A 422 23.53 25.15 11.88
N PHE A 423 22.81 25.63 12.91
CA PHE A 423 21.41 25.28 13.18
C PHE A 423 20.52 25.59 11.98
N VAL A 424 20.61 26.80 11.43
CA VAL A 424 19.71 27.23 10.36
C VAL A 424 19.99 26.44 9.09
N ARG A 425 21.26 26.13 8.81
CA ARG A 425 21.65 25.23 7.70
C ARG A 425 21.06 23.82 7.86
N LYS A 426 21.05 23.25 9.07
CA LYS A 426 20.41 21.94 9.32
C LYS A 426 18.89 22.00 9.10
N ARG A 427 18.23 23.09 9.50
CA ARG A 427 16.79 23.29 9.26
C ARG A 427 16.47 23.43 7.77
N ILE A 428 17.27 24.17 7.00
CA ILE A 428 17.14 24.28 5.54
C ILE A 428 17.13 22.88 4.93
N LYS A 429 18.15 22.06 5.23
CA LYS A 429 18.24 20.70 4.69
C LYS A 429 17.03 19.84 5.06
N TYR A 430 16.58 19.91 6.31
CA TYR A 430 15.39 19.19 6.77
C TYR A 430 14.13 19.59 5.98
N TRP A 431 13.91 20.89 5.76
CA TRP A 431 12.74 21.35 5.02
C TRP A 431 12.83 21.08 3.52
N GLU A 432 14.02 21.14 2.93
CA GLU A 432 14.27 20.73 1.54
C GLU A 432 13.96 19.24 1.34
N GLU A 433 14.40 18.37 2.26
CA GLU A 433 14.09 16.94 2.23
C GLU A 433 12.59 16.67 2.39
N LYS A 434 11.91 17.39 3.29
CA LYS A 434 10.45 17.32 3.45
C LYS A 434 9.70 17.74 2.20
N ALA A 435 10.08 18.88 1.61
CA ALA A 435 9.48 19.41 0.39
C ALA A 435 9.61 18.40 -0.77
N LYS A 436 10.82 17.87 -0.99
CA LYS A 436 11.05 16.82 -2.00
C LYS A 436 10.17 15.59 -1.76
N GLY A 437 10.03 15.16 -0.50
CA GLY A 437 9.14 14.05 -0.15
C GLY A 437 7.67 14.36 -0.50
N TYR A 438 7.19 15.56 -0.18
CA TYR A 438 5.82 15.97 -0.50
C TYR A 438 5.55 16.07 -2.01
N GLU A 439 6.51 16.53 -2.80
CA GLU A 439 6.42 16.55 -4.27
C GLU A 439 6.22 15.13 -4.84
N VAL A 440 6.97 14.15 -4.34
CA VAL A 440 6.83 12.75 -4.76
C VAL A 440 5.47 12.19 -4.32
N LEU A 441 5.02 12.48 -3.10
CA LEU A 441 3.72 12.03 -2.60
C LEU A 441 2.56 12.62 -3.42
N LEU A 442 2.66 13.86 -3.90
CA LEU A 442 1.62 14.49 -4.75
C LEU A 442 1.43 13.73 -6.07
N GLN A 443 2.52 13.19 -6.63
CA GLN A 443 2.46 12.37 -7.84
C GLN A 443 1.73 11.03 -7.61
N ARG A 444 1.62 10.60 -6.35
CA ARG A 444 0.98 9.36 -5.92
C ARG A 444 -0.46 9.57 -5.41
N ASP A 445 -0.87 10.80 -5.13
CA ASP A 445 -2.22 11.15 -4.65
C ASP A 445 -3.20 11.41 -5.81
N PHE A 446 -3.53 10.35 -6.54
CA PHE A 446 -4.37 10.45 -7.75
C PHE A 446 -5.84 10.11 -7.57
N TYR A 447 -6.22 9.38 -6.53
CA TYR A 447 -7.62 9.14 -6.18
C TYR A 447 -7.79 8.99 -4.68
N ALA A 448 -9.00 9.25 -4.20
CA ALA A 448 -9.34 9.15 -2.78
C ALA A 448 -10.79 8.68 -2.59
N PHE A 449 -11.04 8.12 -1.42
CA PHE A 449 -12.30 7.54 -1.01
C PHE A 449 -12.88 8.26 0.22
N LYS A 450 -14.15 8.04 0.50
CA LYS A 450 -14.77 8.50 1.74
C LYS A 450 -14.08 7.84 2.93
N LYS A 451 -13.67 8.63 3.92
CA LYS A 451 -13.01 8.16 5.15
C LYS A 451 -13.84 7.06 5.82
N GLY A 452 -13.18 5.94 6.12
CA GLY A 452 -13.76 4.77 6.78
C GLY A 452 -14.72 3.94 5.94
N SER A 453 -14.81 4.20 4.62
CA SER A 453 -15.69 3.47 3.72
C SER A 453 -15.05 2.22 3.10
N THR A 454 -13.73 2.08 3.20
CA THR A 454 -13.01 0.96 2.58
C THR A 454 -12.42 0.02 3.63
N LYS A 455 -12.08 -1.19 3.20
CA LYS A 455 -11.26 -2.14 3.98
C LYS A 455 -9.76 -2.02 3.63
N ASN A 456 -9.34 -0.91 3.02
CA ASN A 456 -7.94 -0.66 2.67
C ASN A 456 -7.11 -0.53 3.95
N ILE A 457 -5.85 -1.00 3.93
CA ILE A 457 -4.95 -0.88 5.09
C ILE A 457 -4.69 0.58 5.46
N MET A 458 -4.75 1.51 4.51
CA MET A 458 -4.54 2.94 4.72
C MET A 458 -5.83 3.74 4.98
N ASP A 459 -6.93 3.08 5.36
CA ASP A 459 -8.19 3.74 5.73
C ASP A 459 -8.46 3.63 7.24
N TYR A 460 -9.36 4.47 7.78
CA TYR A 460 -9.83 4.41 9.16
C TYR A 460 -11.16 3.64 9.23
N SER A 461 -11.09 2.33 9.03
CA SER A 461 -12.26 1.44 9.09
C SER A 461 -12.54 0.98 10.53
N SER A 462 -13.82 0.96 10.92
CA SER A 462 -14.29 0.36 12.18
C SER A 462 -14.42 -1.17 12.14
N ALA A 463 -14.38 -1.78 10.95
CA ALA A 463 -14.76 -3.19 10.78
C ALA A 463 -13.58 -4.13 10.46
N LYS A 464 -12.68 -3.77 9.54
CA LYS A 464 -11.41 -4.51 9.28
C LYS A 464 -10.56 -3.82 8.19
N ARG A 465 -9.25 -3.75 8.39
CA ARG A 465 -8.24 -3.34 7.39
C ARG A 465 -7.56 -4.58 6.82
N ILE A 466 -7.68 -4.82 5.51
CA ILE A 466 -7.28 -6.09 4.90
C ILE A 466 -6.45 -5.88 3.64
N PHE A 467 -6.81 -4.97 2.73
CA PHE A 467 -6.22 -4.94 1.38
C PHE A 467 -5.28 -3.76 1.15
N PHE A 468 -4.30 -3.95 0.27
CA PHE A 468 -3.68 -2.85 -0.49
C PHE A 468 -4.26 -2.78 -1.90
N TYR A 469 -4.36 -1.58 -2.44
CA TYR A 469 -4.64 -1.37 -3.86
C TYR A 469 -3.38 -1.62 -4.69
N LYS A 470 -3.55 -1.94 -5.98
CA LYS A 470 -2.45 -2.24 -6.90
C LYS A 470 -1.38 -1.14 -6.90
N HIS A 471 -1.81 0.12 -6.89
CA HIS A 471 -0.85 1.23 -6.89
C HIS A 471 -0.06 1.34 -5.58
N GLN A 472 -0.68 0.99 -4.45
CA GLN A 472 -0.02 0.97 -3.14
C GLN A 472 1.01 -0.14 -3.12
N ILE A 473 0.65 -1.33 -3.62
CA ILE A 473 1.56 -2.46 -3.82
C ILE A 473 2.80 -2.01 -4.60
N GLN A 474 2.61 -1.37 -5.77
CA GLN A 474 3.72 -0.89 -6.59
C GLN A 474 4.56 0.18 -5.87
N THR A 475 3.92 1.07 -5.12
CA THR A 475 4.60 2.13 -4.37
C THR A 475 5.50 1.54 -3.30
N ILE A 476 4.98 0.64 -2.45
CA ILE A 476 5.77 0.06 -1.37
C ILE A 476 6.86 -0.88 -1.87
N GLN A 477 6.68 -1.54 -3.01
CA GLN A 477 7.75 -2.31 -3.69
C GLN A 477 8.90 -1.39 -4.14
N ASN A 478 8.57 -0.26 -4.76
CA ASN A 478 9.57 0.70 -5.23
C ASN A 478 10.34 1.31 -4.06
N GLU A 479 9.64 1.76 -3.01
CA GLU A 479 10.25 2.33 -1.80
C GLU A 479 11.13 1.31 -1.06
N THR A 480 10.69 0.05 -0.99
CA THR A 480 11.49 -1.05 -0.45
C THR A 480 12.80 -1.20 -1.20
N THR A 481 12.72 -1.21 -2.54
CA THR A 481 13.89 -1.37 -3.41
C THR A 481 14.84 -0.17 -3.34
N GLU A 482 14.32 1.05 -3.27
CA GLU A 482 15.13 2.28 -3.29
C GLU A 482 15.84 2.55 -1.96
N TYR A 483 15.17 2.33 -0.83
CA TYR A 483 15.67 2.78 0.47
C TYR A 483 16.17 1.66 1.38
N TYR A 484 15.77 0.41 1.13
CA TYR A 484 16.03 -0.71 2.04
C TYR A 484 16.94 -1.81 1.48
N HIS A 485 17.24 -1.75 0.17
CA HIS A 485 18.28 -2.53 -0.52
C HIS A 485 19.21 -1.56 -1.26
#